data_AF-A0A1E5WJY1-F1
#
_entry.id   AF-A0A1E5WJY1-F1
#
_cell.length_a   1.000
_cell.length_b   1.000
_cell.length_c   1.000
_cell.angle_alpha   90.00
_cell.angle_beta   90.00
_cell.angle_gamma   90.00
#
_symmetry.space_group_name_H-M   'P 1'
#
loop_
_entity.id
_entity.type
_entity.pdbx_description
1 polymer ?
#
loop_
_entity_poly.entity_id
_entity_poly.type
_entity_poly.pdbx_seq_one_letter_code
_entity_poly.pdbx_strand_id
1 'polypeptide(L)'
;MGKPAADFGIHGLWPNYAKCHGRQQGLAHTVLSDDALLAAANWPTLSCKSGCSLEFWSYKWKKHGTCSNLEQDEHFSRALVLKARYNLTSILSDAGIVPSDSGTYPLDSVRDAIAQGTGFMANLECNRDADGEAQLFQVYCA
;
A
#
# COMPACT_ATOMS: atom_id res chain seq x y z
N MET A 1 -18.36 5.30 4.81
CA MET A 1 -17.20 4.41 5.05
C MET A 1 -16.63 4.77 6.42
N GLY A 2 -16.37 3.78 7.28
CA GLY A 2 -15.84 3.99 8.64
C GLY A 2 -14.33 4.16 8.67
N LYS A 3 -13.77 4.43 9.86
CA LYS A 3 -12.32 4.49 10.11
C LYS A 3 -11.68 3.15 9.67
N PRO A 4 -10.66 3.15 8.80
CA PRO A 4 -9.93 1.93 8.44
C PRO A 4 -9.29 1.27 9.66
N ALA A 5 -8.96 -0.02 9.53
CA ALA A 5 -8.17 -0.71 10.54
C ALA A 5 -6.81 -0.01 10.74
N ALA A 6 -6.26 -0.09 11.95
CA ALA A 6 -4.93 0.39 12.26
C ALA A 6 -3.87 -0.59 11.72
N ASP A 7 -3.75 -0.63 10.39
CA ASP A 7 -2.88 -1.52 9.62
C ASP A 7 -2.35 -0.76 8.39
N PHE A 8 -1.22 -1.20 7.84
CA PHE A 8 -0.68 -0.65 6.59
C PHE A 8 -1.63 -0.93 5.42
N GLY A 9 -2.11 0.11 4.76
CA GLY A 9 -2.86 -0.01 3.51
C GLY A 9 -1.96 -0.13 2.28
N ILE A 10 -2.47 -0.72 1.21
CA ILE A 10 -1.80 -0.72 -0.09
C ILE A 10 -1.89 0.68 -0.71
N HIS A 11 -0.76 1.27 -1.09
CA HIS A 11 -0.74 2.47 -1.93
C HIS A 11 -0.73 2.10 -3.43
N GLY A 12 0.07 1.11 -3.81
CA GLY A 12 -0.10 0.39 -5.06
C GLY A 12 1.06 -0.50 -5.47
N LEU A 13 0.86 -1.18 -6.60
CA LEU A 13 1.84 -2.05 -7.25
C LEU A 13 2.32 -1.40 -8.54
N TRP A 14 3.56 -0.93 -8.57
CA TRP A 14 4.07 -0.06 -9.63
C TRP A 14 5.26 -0.71 -10.35
N PRO A 15 5.16 -0.95 -11.66
CA PRO A 15 6.32 -1.29 -12.47
C PRO A 15 7.33 -0.14 -12.44
N ASN A 16 8.58 -0.44 -12.04
CA ASN A 16 9.64 0.56 -12.02
C ASN A 16 10.18 0.79 -13.45
N TYR A 17 10.58 2.02 -13.77
CA TYR A 17 11.11 2.46 -15.08
C TYR A 17 10.15 2.41 -16.29
N ALA A 18 8.95 1.86 -16.17
CA ALA A 18 7.94 1.89 -17.23
C ALA A 18 7.19 3.23 -17.23
N LYS A 19 7.31 4.02 -18.31
CA LYS A 19 6.40 5.17 -18.52
C LYS A 19 5.09 4.65 -19.11
N CYS A 20 4.06 4.61 -18.27
CA CYS A 20 2.72 4.23 -18.71
C CYS A 20 2.08 5.31 -19.56
N HIS A 21 2.16 5.15 -20.88
CA HIS A 21 1.29 5.83 -21.82
C HIS A 21 -0.03 5.06 -21.87
N GLY A 22 -0.87 5.29 -20.86
CA GLY A 22 -2.11 4.54 -20.67
C GLY A 22 -2.92 4.47 -21.96
N ARG A 23 -2.99 3.29 -22.57
CA ARG A 23 -4.11 2.98 -23.46
C ARG A 23 -5.37 3.11 -22.61
N GLN A 24 -6.44 3.67 -23.17
CA GLN A 24 -7.68 3.99 -22.44
C GLN A 24 -8.45 2.74 -22.00
N GLN A 25 -7.85 1.89 -21.19
CA GLN A 25 -8.51 0.75 -20.57
C GLN A 25 -8.86 1.18 -19.15
N GLY A 26 -10.15 1.52 -18.96
CA GLY A 26 -10.70 1.80 -17.64
C GLY A 26 -10.70 0.56 -16.75
N LEU A 27 -11.06 0.75 -15.48
CA LEU A 27 -11.32 -0.34 -14.56
C LEU A 27 -12.58 -1.08 -14.99
N ALA A 28 -12.48 -2.38 -15.32
CA ALA A 28 -13.65 -3.19 -15.57
C ALA A 28 -14.34 -3.50 -14.24
N HIS A 29 -15.58 -3.04 -14.07
CA HIS A 29 -16.33 -3.21 -12.83
C HIS A 29 -16.55 -4.68 -12.44
N THR A 30 -16.57 -5.59 -13.42
CA THR A 30 -16.75 -7.04 -13.21
C THR A 30 -15.52 -7.72 -12.62
N VAL A 31 -14.33 -7.11 -12.71
CA VAL A 31 -13.08 -7.70 -12.22
C VAL A 31 -12.97 -7.65 -10.69
N LEU A 32 -13.74 -6.78 -10.04
CA LEU A 32 -13.68 -6.58 -8.60
C LEU A 32 -14.87 -7.18 -7.85
N SER A 33 -15.87 -7.78 -8.50
CA SER A 33 -17.12 -8.14 -7.80
C SER A 33 -16.95 -9.16 -6.67
N ASP A 34 -16.00 -10.09 -6.80
CA ASP A 34 -15.82 -11.18 -5.82
C ASP A 34 -14.80 -10.81 -4.72
N ASP A 35 -13.82 -9.95 -5.02
CA ASP A 35 -12.75 -9.51 -4.10
C ASP A 35 -12.85 -8.04 -3.65
N ALA A 36 -13.89 -7.31 -4.06
CA ALA A 36 -14.04 -5.87 -3.78
C ALA A 36 -14.04 -5.53 -2.29
N LEU A 37 -14.60 -6.41 -1.45
CA LEU A 37 -14.62 -6.19 0.00
C LEU A 37 -13.22 -6.35 0.61
N LEU A 38 -12.46 -7.35 0.16
CA LEU A 38 -11.09 -7.57 0.60
C LEU A 38 -10.19 -6.41 0.12
N ALA A 39 -10.37 -5.99 -1.13
CA ALA A 39 -9.68 -4.83 -1.68
C ALA A 39 -10.07 -3.54 -0.94
N ALA A 40 -11.34 -3.33 -0.61
CA ALA A 40 -11.80 -2.15 0.13
C ALA A 40 -11.19 -2.05 1.53
N ALA A 41 -11.00 -3.19 2.21
CA ALA A 41 -10.39 -3.24 3.53
C ALA A 41 -8.88 -2.97 3.48
N ASN A 42 -8.19 -3.47 2.45
CA ASN A 42 -6.72 -3.49 2.39
C ASN A 42 -6.11 -2.41 1.50
N TRP A 43 -6.90 -1.83 0.60
CA TRP A 43 -6.52 -0.78 -0.34
C TRP A 43 -7.51 0.40 -0.33
N PRO A 44 -7.81 0.99 0.85
CA PRO A 44 -8.78 2.07 0.96
C PRO A 44 -8.27 3.37 0.32
N THR A 45 -9.20 4.26 -0.05
CA THR A 45 -8.90 5.68 -0.25
C THR A 45 -9.03 6.43 1.08
N LEU A 46 -8.05 7.27 1.40
CA LEU A 46 -8.13 8.24 2.50
C LEU A 46 -8.44 9.66 2.00
N SER A 47 -8.68 9.82 0.70
CA SER A 47 -8.98 11.11 0.08
C SER A 47 -10.40 11.57 0.43
N CYS A 48 -10.54 12.79 0.92
CA CYS A 48 -11.85 13.42 1.13
C CYS A 48 -12.56 13.80 -0.19
N LYS A 49 -11.84 13.85 -1.31
CA LYS A 49 -12.41 14.27 -2.62
C LYS A 49 -13.22 13.16 -3.27
N SER A 50 -12.83 11.91 -3.03
CA SER A 50 -13.46 10.73 -3.58
C SER A 50 -13.66 9.74 -2.44
N GLY A 51 -14.85 9.73 -1.84
CA GLY A 51 -15.23 8.76 -0.80
C GLY A 51 -15.39 7.33 -1.33
N CYS A 52 -14.92 7.04 -2.54
CA CYS A 52 -15.09 5.78 -3.25
C CYS A 52 -13.72 5.21 -3.66
N SER A 53 -13.34 4.07 -3.08
CA SER A 53 -12.08 3.39 -3.40
C SER A 53 -11.98 2.98 -4.87
N LEU A 54 -13.11 2.79 -5.56
CA LEU A 54 -13.14 2.41 -6.96
C LEU A 54 -12.51 3.46 -7.89
N GLU A 55 -12.74 4.74 -7.63
CA GLU A 55 -12.11 5.83 -8.40
C GLU A 55 -10.59 5.83 -8.20
N PHE A 56 -10.16 5.59 -6.96
CA PHE A 56 -8.74 5.48 -6.62
C PHE A 56 -8.08 4.28 -7.32
N TRP A 57 -8.74 3.11 -7.30
CA TRP A 57 -8.25 1.92 -8.00
C TRP A 57 -8.19 2.12 -9.51
N SER A 58 -9.19 2.78 -10.10
CA SER A 58 -9.23 3.09 -11.53
C SER A 58 -8.06 3.99 -11.92
N TYR A 59 -7.75 5.00 -11.10
CA TYR A 59 -6.57 5.84 -11.28
C TYR A 59 -5.27 5.04 -11.19
N LYS A 60 -5.14 4.17 -10.18
CA LYS A 60 -3.94 3.33 -9.98
C LYS A 60 -3.73 2.33 -11.11
N TRP A 61 -4.80 1.69 -11.60
CA TRP A 61 -4.76 0.82 -12.76
C TRP A 61 -4.26 1.56 -14.00
N LYS A 62 -4.92 2.67 -14.36
CA LYS A 62 -4.57 3.45 -15.56
C LYS A 62 -3.13 3.98 -15.53
N LYS A 63 -2.65 4.38 -14.34
CA LYS A 63 -1.32 4.98 -14.18
C LYS A 63 -0.20 3.96 -14.08
N HIS A 64 -0.46 2.77 -13.53
CA HIS A 64 0.59 1.81 -13.20
C HIS A 64 0.26 0.39 -13.69
N GLY A 65 -0.96 -0.08 -13.45
CA GLY A 65 -1.38 -1.44 -13.78
C GLY A 65 -1.28 -1.78 -15.27
N THR A 66 -1.60 -0.83 -16.17
CA THR A 66 -1.52 -1.03 -17.63
C THR A 66 -0.11 -1.32 -18.18
N CYS A 67 0.93 -1.20 -17.35
CA CYS A 67 2.32 -1.54 -17.72
C CYS A 67 2.89 -2.69 -16.91
N SER A 68 2.08 -3.35 -16.10
CA SER A 68 2.53 -4.47 -15.28
C SER A 68 2.74 -5.75 -16.08
N ASN A 69 2.27 -5.80 -17.33
CA ASN A 69 2.11 -7.01 -18.13
C ASN A 69 1.20 -8.07 -17.47
N LEU A 70 0.37 -7.65 -16.52
CA LEU A 70 -0.64 -8.48 -15.87
C LEU A 70 -2.02 -8.06 -16.38
N GLU A 71 -2.94 -9.02 -16.39
CA GLU A 71 -4.36 -8.71 -16.50
C GLU A 71 -4.83 -7.95 -15.26
N GLN A 72 -5.96 -7.26 -15.38
CA GLN A 72 -6.42 -6.34 -14.34
C GLN A 72 -6.71 -7.04 -13.01
N ASP A 73 -7.40 -8.17 -13.06
CA ASP A 73 -7.69 -9.03 -11.91
C ASP A 73 -6.40 -9.52 -11.25
N GLU A 74 -5.45 -10.00 -12.05
CA GLU A 74 -4.15 -10.45 -11.57
C GLU A 74 -3.37 -9.31 -10.90
N HIS A 75 -3.39 -8.08 -11.44
CA HIS A 75 -2.69 -6.94 -10.86
C HIS A 75 -3.19 -6.62 -9.45
N PHE A 76 -4.50 -6.56 -9.24
CA PHE A 76 -5.09 -6.30 -7.92
C PHE A 76 -4.91 -7.49 -6.97
N SER A 77 -5.15 -8.72 -7.44
CA SER A 77 -4.96 -9.94 -6.65
C SER A 77 -3.50 -10.07 -6.18
N ARG A 78 -2.53 -9.82 -7.06
CA ARG A 78 -1.10 -9.86 -6.72
C ARG A 78 -0.74 -8.87 -5.61
N ALA A 79 -1.28 -7.66 -5.68
CA ALA A 79 -1.03 -6.65 -4.64
C ALA A 79 -1.60 -7.09 -3.28
N LEU A 80 -2.79 -7.69 -3.25
CA LEU A 80 -3.39 -8.23 -2.03
C LEU A 80 -2.58 -9.38 -1.45
N VAL A 81 -2.14 -10.32 -2.29
CA VAL A 81 -1.26 -11.43 -1.89
C VAL A 81 0.06 -10.92 -1.32
N LEU A 82 0.67 -9.91 -1.94
CA LEU A 82 1.91 -9.31 -1.45
C LEU A 82 1.73 -8.64 -0.08
N LYS A 83 0.64 -7.89 0.13
CA LYS A 83 0.33 -7.32 1.46
C LYS A 83 0.14 -8.40 2.51
N ALA A 84 -0.60 -9.47 2.19
CA ALA A 84 -0.82 -10.56 3.13
C ALA A 84 0.48 -11.31 3.48
N ARG A 85 1.35 -11.52 2.49
CA ARG A 85 2.66 -12.18 2.67
C ARG A 85 3.62 -11.35 3.50
N TYR A 86 3.68 -10.05 3.25
CA TYR A 86 4.56 -9.11 3.94
C TYR A 86 3.73 -8.22 4.87
N ASN A 87 3.13 -8.82 5.89
CA ASN A 87 2.33 -8.09 6.87
C ASN A 87 3.24 -7.20 7.74
N LEU A 88 3.46 -5.97 7.28
CA LEU A 88 4.35 -5.01 7.92
C LEU A 88 3.93 -4.68 9.36
N THR A 89 2.62 -4.63 9.65
CA THR A 89 2.13 -4.38 11.01
C THR A 89 2.59 -5.47 11.96
N SER A 90 2.41 -6.74 11.58
CA SER A 90 2.87 -7.88 12.38
C SER A 90 4.39 -7.93 12.50
N ILE A 91 5.11 -7.73 11.39
CA ILE A 91 6.58 -7.72 11.39
C ILE A 91 7.14 -6.68 12.37
N LEU A 92 6.59 -5.47 12.35
CA LEU A 92 7.02 -4.40 13.25
C LEU A 92 6.59 -4.68 14.69
N SER A 93 5.37 -5.16 14.92
CA SER A 93 4.90 -5.46 16.28
C SER A 93 5.71 -6.57 16.94
N ASP A 94 6.11 -7.59 16.19
CA ASP A 94 6.93 -8.70 16.69
C ASP A 94 8.34 -8.23 17.09
N ALA A 95 8.82 -7.13 16.49
CA ALA A 95 10.06 -6.44 16.88
C ALA A 95 9.86 -5.40 18.01
N GLY A 96 8.65 -5.29 18.58
CA GLY A 96 8.30 -4.31 19.61
C GLY A 96 8.09 -2.88 19.08
N ILE A 97 7.96 -2.72 17.76
CA ILE A 97 7.70 -1.44 17.10
C ILE A 97 6.19 -1.34 16.85
N VAL A 98 5.51 -0.58 17.70
CA VAL A 98 4.06 -0.39 17.66
C VAL A 98 3.71 1.09 17.53
N PRO A 99 2.54 1.45 16.96
CA PRO A 99 2.13 2.84 16.87
C PRO A 99 2.09 3.51 18.26
N SER A 100 2.65 4.71 18.36
CA SER A 100 2.70 5.48 19.60
C SER A 100 2.64 6.98 19.30
N ASP A 101 1.91 7.73 20.11
CA ASP A 101 1.84 9.20 20.01
C ASP A 101 3.05 9.90 20.65
N SER A 102 3.86 9.17 21.43
CA SER A 102 5.00 9.72 22.18
C SER A 102 6.28 8.90 22.07
N GLY A 103 6.16 7.61 21.75
CA GLY A 103 7.30 6.72 21.50
C GLY A 103 7.91 6.99 20.13
N THR A 104 9.23 7.03 20.07
CA THR A 104 9.99 7.14 18.82
C THR A 104 10.88 5.92 18.63
N TYR A 105 11.15 5.60 17.36
CA TYR A 105 12.00 4.47 16.99
C TYR A 105 13.14 4.96 16.08
N PRO A 106 14.37 4.47 16.27
CA PRO A 106 15.43 4.72 15.31
C PRO A 106 15.05 4.18 13.93
N LEU A 107 15.32 4.95 12.87
CA LEU A 107 15.00 4.55 11.50
C LEU A 107 15.67 3.22 11.12
N ASP A 108 16.90 2.99 11.61
CA ASP A 108 17.64 1.74 11.39
C ASP A 108 16.91 0.54 12.02
N SER A 109 16.35 0.67 13.22
CA SER A 109 15.59 -0.39 13.87
C SER A 109 14.32 -0.76 13.07
N VAL A 110 13.61 0.22 12.53
CA VAL A 110 12.45 0.00 11.66
C VAL A 110 12.87 -0.73 10.38
N ARG A 111 13.95 -0.27 9.73
CA ARG A 111 14.47 -0.86 8.50
C ARG A 111 14.94 -2.30 8.73
N ASP A 112 15.64 -2.56 9.82
CA ASP A 112 16.19 -3.88 10.14
C ASP A 112 15.08 -4.87 10.51
N ALA A 113 14.04 -4.44 11.23
CA ALA A 113 12.87 -5.27 11.52
C ALA A 113 12.16 -5.68 10.22
N ILE A 114 11.94 -4.73 9.30
CA ILE A 114 11.35 -5.02 7.99
C ILE A 114 12.25 -5.99 7.22
N ALA A 115 13.56 -5.74 7.16
CA ALA A 115 14.49 -6.61 6.45
C ALA A 115 14.53 -8.04 6.99
N GLN A 116 14.46 -8.21 8.32
CA GLN A 116 14.38 -9.52 8.96
C GLN A 116 13.05 -10.23 8.64
N GLY A 117 11.93 -9.51 8.66
CA GLY A 117 10.61 -10.08 8.40
C GLY A 117 10.33 -10.38 6.93
N THR A 118 10.92 -9.63 5.99
CA THR A 118 10.65 -9.79 4.55
C THR A 118 11.77 -10.47 3.78
N GLY A 119 13.00 -10.48 4.31
CA GLY A 119 14.19 -10.99 3.65
C GLY A 119 14.85 -10.02 2.66
N PHE A 120 14.40 -8.76 2.59
CA PHE A 120 14.97 -7.74 1.70
C PHE A 120 14.99 -6.35 2.35
N MET A 121 15.90 -5.50 1.89
CA MET A 121 15.99 -4.10 2.36
C MET A 121 14.90 -3.25 1.72
N ALA A 122 13.92 -2.81 2.51
CA ALA A 122 12.89 -1.88 2.06
C ALA A 122 13.36 -0.42 2.12
N ASN A 123 12.88 0.42 1.19
CA ASN A 123 13.04 1.86 1.30
C ASN A 123 11.91 2.45 2.15
N LEU A 124 12.25 3.38 3.02
CA LEU A 124 11.31 4.04 3.93
C LEU A 124 11.12 5.49 3.51
N GLU A 125 9.87 5.92 3.41
CA GLU A 125 9.50 7.32 3.21
C GLU A 125 8.81 7.82 4.47
N CYS A 126 9.28 8.97 4.97
CA CYS A 126 8.68 9.67 6.09
C CYS A 126 7.98 10.94 5.60
N ASN A 127 6.93 11.35 6.30
CA ASN A 127 6.37 12.69 6.20
C ASN A 127 6.46 13.38 7.57
N ARG A 128 5.89 14.59 7.68
CA ARG A 128 5.75 15.30 8.95
C ARG A 128 4.29 15.40 9.34
N ASP A 129 4.00 15.23 10.62
CA ASP A 129 2.67 15.44 11.18
C ASP A 129 2.36 16.94 11.39
N ALA A 130 1.26 17.24 12.09
CA ALA A 130 0.82 18.60 12.36
C ALA A 130 1.74 19.35 13.35
N ASP A 131 2.42 18.63 14.23
CA ASP A 131 3.38 19.17 15.20
C ASP A 131 4.80 19.29 14.59
N GLY A 132 4.98 18.76 13.38
CA GLY A 132 6.21 18.82 12.62
C GLY A 132 7.12 17.63 12.87
N GLU A 133 6.70 16.63 13.63
CA GLU A 133 7.49 15.43 13.92
C GLU A 133 7.54 14.49 12.72
N ALA A 134 8.69 13.84 12.54
CA ALA A 134 8.87 12.89 11.44
C ALA A 134 8.20 11.56 11.77
N GLN A 135 7.33 11.07 10.88
CA GLN A 135 6.62 9.80 11.04
C GLN A 135 6.77 8.93 9.79
N LEU A 136 6.80 7.61 9.99
CA LEU A 136 6.84 6.64 8.90
C LEU A 136 5.55 6.76 8.07
N PHE A 137 5.70 6.99 6.76
CA PHE A 137 4.57 7.23 5.86
C PHE A 137 4.38 6.09 4.86
N GLN A 138 5.45 5.67 4.16
CA GLN A 138 5.38 4.58 3.19
C GLN A 138 6.60 3.66 3.29
N VAL A 139 6.38 2.39 2.94
CA VAL A 139 7.40 1.35 2.83
C VAL A 139 7.37 0.81 1.40
N TYR A 140 8.52 0.84 0.75
CA TYR A 140 8.69 0.35 -0.62
C TYR A 140 9.47 -0.96 -0.61
N CYS A 141 8.80 -2.03 -1.03
CA CYS A 141 9.36 -3.36 -1.18
C CYS A 141 9.67 -3.60 -2.67
N ALA A 142 10.87 -4.09 -2.97
CA ALA A 142 11.35 -4.38 -4.33
C ALA A 142 11.67 -5.87 -4.49
#